data_AF-A0A949E7C1-F1
#
_entry.id   AF-A0A949E7C1-F1
#
_cell.length_a   1.000
_cell.length_b   1.000
_cell.length_c   1.000
_cell.angle_alpha   90.00
_cell.angle_beta   90.00
_cell.angle_gamma   90.00
#
_symmetry.space_group_name_H-M   'P 1'
#
loop_
_entity.id
_entity.type
_entity.pdbx_description
1 polymer ?
#
loop_
_entity_poly.entity_id
_entity_poly.type
_entity_poly.pdbx_seq_one_letter_code
_entity_poly.pdbx_strand_id
1 'polypeptide(L)'
;MNGKRPPRRGYALLTVLVFVVLFLAMLGVAWRQIGAVLRIEAARAKQMSRDEGSLRAVAKGLRLLETGLPSEDEVSYSTTIDEGSQWYKVTFTRDPADETVWTVSAIPESSQSEEEMSPIFDNP
;
A
#
# COMPACT_ATOMS: atom_id res chain seq x y z
N MET A 1 -12.04 -61.29 -53.67
CA MET A 1 -10.94 -61.21 -52.68
C MET A 1 -10.99 -59.82 -52.04
N ASN A 2 -11.61 -59.68 -50.86
CA ASN A 2 -11.85 -58.37 -50.25
C ASN A 2 -10.89 -58.16 -49.08
N GLY A 3 -9.77 -57.48 -49.33
CA GLY A 3 -8.82 -57.05 -48.30
C GLY A 3 -9.40 -55.90 -47.49
N LYS A 4 -9.77 -56.14 -46.23
CA LYS A 4 -10.19 -55.11 -45.28
C LYS A 4 -8.95 -54.29 -44.89
N ARG A 5 -8.89 -53.02 -45.32
CA ARG A 5 -7.80 -52.10 -44.96
C ARG A 5 -7.86 -51.77 -43.46
N PRO A 6 -6.73 -51.73 -42.75
CA PRO A 6 -6.72 -51.41 -41.31
C PRO A 6 -7.13 -49.95 -41.08
N PRO A 7 -7.91 -49.65 -40.03
CA PRO A 7 -8.32 -48.29 -39.73
C PRO A 7 -7.13 -47.45 -39.29
N ARG A 8 -6.84 -46.37 -40.03
CA ARG A 8 -5.82 -45.35 -39.68
C ARG A 8 -6.31 -44.52 -38.48
N ARG A 9 -6.35 -45.12 -37.28
CA ARG A 9 -6.84 -44.51 -36.03
C ARG A 9 -5.77 -43.73 -35.24
N GLY A 10 -4.49 -43.77 -35.66
CA GLY A 10 -3.40 -43.10 -34.94
C GLY A 10 -3.36 -41.58 -35.10
N TYR A 11 -3.73 -41.05 -36.27
CA TYR A 11 -3.57 -39.61 -36.55
C TYR A 11 -4.60 -38.72 -35.87
N ALA A 12 -5.84 -39.21 -35.69
CA ALA A 12 -6.89 -38.44 -35.02
C ALA A 12 -6.53 -38.13 -33.56
N LEU A 13 -5.96 -39.11 -32.86
CA LEU A 13 -5.52 -38.96 -31.47
C LEU A 13 -4.35 -37.97 -31.37
N LEU A 14 -3.40 -38.03 -32.31
CA LEU A 14 -2.30 -37.07 -32.39
C LEU A 14 -2.79 -35.64 -32.64
N THR A 15 -3.75 -35.44 -33.55
CA THR A 15 -4.32 -34.10 -33.79
C THR A 15 -5.03 -33.55 -32.55
N VAL A 16 -5.78 -34.38 -31.83
CA VAL A 16 -6.45 -33.97 -30.59
C VAL A 16 -5.41 -33.65 -29.52
N LEU A 17 -4.37 -34.46 -29.37
CA LEU A 17 -3.28 -34.21 -28.42
C LEU A 17 -2.60 -32.87 -28.70
N VAL A 18 -2.23 -32.61 -29.96
CA VAL A 18 -1.60 -31.35 -30.37
C VAL A 18 -2.52 -30.17 -30.08
N PHE A 19 -3.81 -30.30 -30.40
CA PHE A 19 -4.80 -29.24 -30.12
C PHE A 19 -4.91 -28.95 -28.62
N VAL A 20 -4.98 -29.99 -27.79
CA VAL A 20 -5.04 -29.86 -26.33
C VAL A 20 -3.78 -29.19 -25.77
N VAL A 21 -2.60 -29.60 -26.24
CA VAL A 21 -1.32 -28.99 -25.81
C VAL A 21 -1.25 -27.52 -26.22
N LEU A 22 -1.65 -27.17 -27.44
CA LEU A 22 -1.68 -25.79 -27.91
C LEU A 22 -2.68 -24.94 -27.11
N PHE A 23 -3.85 -25.50 -26.81
CA PHE A 23 -4.86 -24.84 -25.98
C PHE A 23 -4.35 -24.58 -24.56
N LEU A 24 -3.74 -25.59 -23.93
CA LEU A 24 -3.12 -25.46 -22.60
C LEU A 24 -1.96 -24.45 -22.59
N ALA A 25 -1.14 -24.44 -23.64
CA ALA A 25 -0.05 -23.45 -23.77
C ALA A 25 -0.59 -22.03 -23.90
N MET A 26 -1.62 -21.82 -24.73
CA MET A 26 -2.28 -20.53 -24.89
C MET A 26 -2.92 -20.06 -23.57
N LEU A 27 -3.59 -20.97 -22.86
CA LEU A 27 -4.16 -20.70 -21.54
C LEU A 27 -3.04 -20.34 -20.53
N GLY A 28 -1.95 -21.10 -20.49
CA GLY A 28 -0.82 -20.82 -19.61
C GLY A 28 -0.18 -19.44 -19.86
N VAL A 29 -0.06 -19.03 -21.12
CA VAL A 29 0.44 -17.68 -21.48
C VAL A 29 -0.51 -16.59 -21.00
N ALA A 30 -1.82 -16.76 -21.19
CA ALA A 30 -2.83 -15.82 -20.70
C ALA A 30 -2.78 -15.69 -19.16
N TRP A 31 -2.64 -16.81 -18.46
CA TRP A 31 -2.58 -16.83 -16.99
C TRP A 31 -1.27 -16.26 -16.43
N ARG A 32 -0.15 -16.41 -17.15
CA ARG A 32 1.13 -15.83 -16.75
C ARG A 32 1.10 -14.30 -16.75
N GLN A 33 0.32 -13.69 -17.65
CA GLN A 33 0.13 -12.23 -17.68
C GLN A 33 -0.68 -11.75 -16.47
N ILE A 34 -1.67 -12.52 -16.05
CA ILE A 34 -2.55 -12.19 -14.91
C ILE A 34 -1.76 -12.13 -13.59
N GLY A 35 -0.85 -13.08 -13.34
CA GLY A 35 -0.07 -13.12 -12.10
C GLY A 35 0.89 -11.94 -11.87
N ALA A 36 1.41 -11.34 -12.94
CA ALA A 36 2.27 -10.15 -12.85
C ALA A 36 1.45 -8.88 -12.59
N VAL A 37 0.28 -8.76 -13.23
CA VAL A 37 -0.63 -7.63 -13.08
C VAL A 37 -1.19 -7.57 -11.65
N LEU A 38 -1.60 -8.71 -11.09
CA LEU A 38 -2.13 -8.80 -9.72
C LEU A 38 -1.17 -8.24 -8.65
N ARG A 39 0.14 -8.48 -8.78
CA ARG A 39 1.13 -7.97 -7.81
C ARG A 39 1.30 -6.45 -7.91
N ILE A 40 1.28 -5.92 -9.13
CA ILE A 40 1.40 -4.49 -9.39
C ILE A 40 0.13 -3.77 -8.91
N GLU A 41 -1.04 -4.33 -9.19
CA GLU A 41 -2.31 -3.79 -8.73
C GLU A 41 -2.45 -3.84 -7.21
N ALA A 42 -2.04 -4.94 -6.57
CA ALA A 42 -2.02 -5.03 -5.11
C ALA A 42 -1.06 -4.00 -4.48
N ALA A 43 0.11 -3.79 -5.07
CA ALA A 43 1.05 -2.77 -4.61
C ALA A 43 0.47 -1.34 -4.77
N ARG A 44 -0.16 -1.06 -5.92
CA ARG A 44 -0.83 0.22 -6.18
C ARG A 44 -2.01 0.46 -5.25
N ALA A 45 -2.85 -0.54 -5.02
CA ALA A 45 -3.99 -0.43 -4.11
C ALA A 45 -3.53 -0.15 -2.68
N LYS A 46 -2.45 -0.81 -2.23
CA LYS A 46 -1.86 -0.56 -0.91
C LYS A 46 -1.26 0.84 -0.82
N GLN A 47 -0.60 1.31 -1.87
CA GLN A 47 -0.05 2.67 -1.90
C GLN A 47 -1.15 3.72 -1.87
N MET A 48 -2.19 3.56 -2.69
CA MET A 48 -3.33 4.47 -2.74
C MET A 48 -4.06 4.56 -1.40
N SER A 49 -4.24 3.42 -0.71
CA SER A 49 -4.83 3.40 0.64
C SER A 49 -3.95 4.14 1.67
N ARG A 50 -2.62 4.03 1.58
CA ARG A 50 -1.70 4.78 2.47
C ARG A 50 -1.75 6.27 2.21
N ASP A 51 -1.80 6.66 0.93
CA ASP A 51 -1.84 8.06 0.52
C ASP A 51 -3.16 8.72 0.94
N GLU A 52 -4.27 8.01 0.83
CA GLU A 52 -5.60 8.48 1.27
C GLU A 52 -5.65 8.72 2.78
N GLY A 53 -5.12 7.79 3.59
CA GLY A 53 -5.07 7.95 5.04
C GLY A 53 -4.15 9.10 5.48
N SER A 54 -2.98 9.24 4.84
CA SER A 54 -2.05 10.35 5.09
C SER A 54 -2.68 11.71 4.74
N LEU A 55 -3.34 11.81 3.57
CA LEU A 55 -4.01 13.03 3.14
C LEU A 55 -5.14 13.43 4.11
N ARG A 56 -5.92 12.45 4.58
CA ARG A 56 -7.00 12.69 5.54
C ARG A 56 -6.47 13.13 6.92
N ALA A 57 -5.34 12.57 7.35
CA ALA A 57 -4.65 12.99 8.56
C ALA A 57 -4.10 14.42 8.45
N VAL A 58 -3.49 14.78 7.31
CA VAL A 58 -3.04 16.17 7.04
C VAL A 58 -4.22 17.14 7.03
N ALA A 59 -5.33 16.79 6.38
CA ALA A 59 -6.52 17.64 6.35
C ALA A 59 -7.12 17.87 7.75
N LYS A 60 -7.13 16.83 8.59
CA LYS A 60 -7.51 16.96 10.01
C LYS A 60 -6.51 17.84 10.78
N GLY A 61 -5.21 17.70 10.51
CA GLY A 61 -4.16 18.55 11.08
C GLY A 61 -4.33 20.02 10.70
N LEU A 62 -4.61 20.31 9.43
CA LEU A 62 -4.88 21.68 8.97
C LEU A 62 -6.11 22.28 9.65
N ARG A 63 -7.17 21.48 9.85
CA ARG A 63 -8.34 21.90 10.62
C ARG A 63 -7.99 22.23 12.09
N LEU A 64 -7.00 21.56 12.68
CA LEU A 64 -6.54 21.89 14.03
C LEU A 64 -5.84 23.26 14.08
N LEU A 65 -5.05 23.60 13.05
CA LEU A 65 -4.47 24.94 12.89
C LEU A 65 -5.55 26.02 12.80
N GLU A 66 -6.62 25.78 12.03
CA GLU A 66 -7.74 26.72 11.93
C GLU A 66 -8.47 26.93 13.27
N THR A 67 -8.45 25.93 14.16
CA THR A 67 -9.08 26.01 15.49
C THR A 67 -8.19 26.63 16.56
N GLY A 68 -6.97 27.05 16.24
CA GLY A 68 -6.06 27.71 17.18
C GLY A 68 -5.22 26.75 18.05
N LEU A 69 -5.02 25.51 17.60
CA LEU A 69 -3.95 24.63 18.08
C LEU A 69 -2.86 24.60 17.00
N PRO A 70 -1.57 24.86 17.28
CA PRO A 70 -0.88 24.82 18.57
C PRO A 70 -0.81 26.17 19.31
N SER A 71 -0.46 26.13 20.60
CA SER A 71 -0.14 27.32 21.41
C SER A 71 0.95 28.12 20.70
N GLU A 72 0.79 29.45 20.58
CA GLU A 72 1.65 30.31 19.75
C GLU A 72 3.15 30.29 20.12
N ASP A 73 3.48 29.74 21.30
CA ASP A 73 4.83 29.66 21.86
C ASP A 73 5.64 28.44 21.38
N GLU A 74 5.00 27.47 20.69
CA GLU A 74 5.66 26.22 20.33
C GLU A 74 6.09 26.20 18.85
N VAL A 75 7.40 26.11 18.60
CA VAL A 75 8.00 26.08 17.25
C VAL A 75 7.67 24.77 16.51
N SER A 76 7.46 23.70 17.28
CA SER A 76 7.07 22.39 16.76
C SER A 76 6.05 21.74 17.68
N TYR A 77 4.87 21.43 17.17
CA TYR A 77 3.84 20.68 17.89
C TYR A 77 3.58 19.36 17.18
N SER A 78 3.39 18.27 17.90
CA SER A 78 2.98 17.00 17.31
C SER A 78 1.76 16.43 18.00
N THR A 79 0.78 15.99 17.22
CA THR A 79 -0.44 15.35 17.74
C THR A 79 -0.72 14.07 16.98
N THR A 80 -1.27 13.08 17.67
CA THR A 80 -1.65 11.82 17.03
C THR A 80 -3.12 11.84 16.69
N ILE A 81 -3.43 11.60 15.42
CA ILE A 81 -4.79 11.58 14.89
C ILE A 81 -5.16 10.14 14.54
N ASP A 82 -6.30 9.69 15.06
CA ASP A 82 -6.88 8.41 14.68
C ASP A 82 -7.62 8.53 13.33
N GLU A 83 -7.20 7.69 12.38
CA GLU A 83 -7.88 7.45 11.10
C GLU A 83 -8.33 5.99 10.98
N GLY A 84 -9.02 5.52 12.03
CA GLY A 84 -9.84 4.31 12.05
C GLY A 84 -9.04 3.01 12.18
N SER A 85 -8.03 2.81 11.32
CA SER A 85 -7.19 1.59 11.33
C SER A 85 -5.72 1.87 11.65
N GLN A 86 -5.30 3.14 11.66
CA GLN A 86 -3.91 3.51 11.87
C GLN A 86 -3.82 4.91 12.48
N TRP A 87 -2.92 5.07 13.44
CA TRP A 87 -2.60 6.35 14.05
C TRP A 87 -1.58 7.09 13.18
N TYR A 88 -1.80 8.39 13.01
CA TYR A 88 -0.90 9.27 12.27
C TYR A 88 -0.37 10.35 13.20
N LYS A 89 0.95 10.44 13.32
CA LYS A 89 1.61 11.55 14.01
C LYS A 89 1.67 12.73 13.04
N VAL A 90 0.93 13.77 13.35
CA VAL A 90 0.93 15.04 12.61
C VAL A 90 1.85 16.02 13.32
N THR A 91 2.89 16.46 12.62
CA THR A 91 3.85 17.46 13.11
C THR A 91 3.60 18.78 12.40
N PHE A 92 3.47 19.83 13.20
CA PHE A 92 3.39 21.22 12.79
C PHE A 92 4.76 21.85 13.00
N THR A 93 5.29 22.55 12.01
CA THR A 93 6.56 23.27 12.12
C THR A 93 6.38 24.67 11.57
N ARG A 94 6.68 25.68 12.39
CA ARG A 94 6.64 27.09 11.98
C ARG A 94 7.88 27.41 11.14
N ASP A 95 7.70 28.12 10.02
CA ASP A 95 8.81 28.52 9.17
C ASP A 95 9.66 29.60 9.89
N PRO A 96 10.98 29.44 10.02
CA PRO A 96 11.84 30.45 10.64
C PRO A 96 11.95 31.76 9.84
N ALA A 97 11.57 31.77 8.56
CA ALA A 97 11.60 32.96 7.71
C ALA A 97 10.30 33.78 7.76
N ASP A 98 9.18 33.14 8.11
CA ASP A 98 7.85 33.76 8.05
C ASP A 98 6.95 33.17 9.17
N GLU A 99 6.75 33.92 10.25
CA GLU A 99 6.05 33.46 11.46
C GLU A 99 4.56 33.12 11.24
N THR A 100 4.03 33.51 10.09
CA THR A 100 2.64 33.24 9.66
C THR A 100 2.49 31.93 8.89
N VAL A 101 3.60 31.30 8.48
CA VAL A 101 3.62 30.11 7.63
C VAL A 101 3.89 28.87 8.47
N TRP A 102 2.97 27.91 8.38
CA TRP A 102 3.06 26.62 9.06
C TRP A 102 3.18 25.48 8.05
N THR A 103 4.16 24.60 8.25
CA THR A 103 4.29 23.35 7.51
C THR A 103 3.64 22.22 8.32
N VAL A 104 2.73 21.48 7.70
CA VAL A 104 2.06 20.31 8.30
C VAL A 104 2.54 19.04 7.62
N SER A 105 3.06 18.10 8.39
CA SER A 105 3.49 16.79 7.90
C SER A 105 2.80 15.70 8.71
N ALA A 106 2.25 14.68 8.05
CA ALA A 106 1.67 13.52 8.71
C ALA A 106 2.51 12.28 8.39
N ILE A 107 2.95 11.59 9.44
CA ILE A 107 3.70 10.35 9.33
C ILE A 107 2.87 9.25 10.01
N PRO A 108 2.67 8.08 9.36
CA PRO A 108 2.04 6.95 10.02
C PRO A 108 2.86 6.56 11.25
N GLU A 109 2.22 6.54 12.41
CA GLU A 109 2.83 6.06 13.65
C GLU A 109 2.80 4.53 13.59
N SER A 110 3.84 3.94 12.98
CA SER A 110 4.11 2.52 13.20
C SER A 110 4.42 2.39 14.68
N SER A 111 3.62 1.59 15.40
CA SER A 111 3.77 1.26 16.82
C SER A 111 5.15 0.65 17.13
N GLN A 112 6.18 1.49 17.14
CA GLN A 112 7.54 1.17 17.51
C GLN A 112 8.18 2.42 18.14
N SER A 113 7.71 2.73 19.35
CA SER A 113 8.37 3.61 20.31
C SER A 113 8.03 3.11 21.72
N GLU A 114 8.23 1.80 21.95
CA GLU A 114 8.66 1.34 23.28
C GLU A 114 10.14 1.74 23.41
N GLU A 115 10.50 2.27 24.58
CA GLU A 115 11.85 2.62 25.05
C GLU A 115 12.44 3.99 24.63
N GLU A 116 11.92 5.05 25.25
CA GLU A 116 12.81 5.96 25.99
C GLU A 116 12.14 6.42 27.31
N MET A 117 11.64 5.45 28.08
CA MET A 117 11.28 5.69 29.47
C MET A 117 12.56 5.62 30.31
N SER A 118 13.30 6.72 30.36
CA SER A 118 14.38 6.90 31.33
C SER A 118 13.80 6.91 32.74
N PRO A 119 14.15 5.98 33.66
CA PRO A 119 13.92 6.23 35.07
C PRO A 119 14.97 7.25 35.55
N ILE A 120 14.58 8.52 35.57
CA ILE A 120 15.14 9.50 36.50
C ILE A 120 14.74 9.03 37.90
N PHE A 121 15.64 8.30 38.55
CA PHE A 121 15.71 8.30 40.01
C PHE A 121 17.10 8.78 40.39
N ASP A 122 17.19 10.10 40.46
CA ASP A 122 18.22 10.77 41.22
C ASP A 122 17.70 11.00 42.64
N ASN A 123 18.64 11.03 43.58
CA ASN A 123 18.55 11.53 44.96
C ASN A 123 18.22 10.51 46.09
N PRO A 124 18.79 10.65 47.30
CA PRO A 124 19.64 11.74 47.83
C PRO A 124 21.15 11.48 47.90
#